data_AF-A0A933HH44-F1
#
_entry.id   AF-A0A933HH44-F1
#
_cell.length_a   1.000
_cell.length_b   1.000
_cell.length_c   1.000
_cell.angle_alpha   90.00
_cell.angle_beta   90.00
_cell.angle_gamma   90.00
#
_symmetry.space_group_name_H-M   'P 1'
#
loop_
_entity.id
_entity.type
_entity.pdbx_description
1 polymer ?
#
loop_
_entity_poly.entity_id
_entity_poly.type
_entity_poly.pdbx_seq_one_letter_code
_entity_poly.pdbx_strand_id
1 'polypeptide(L)'
;MFQVMLEFDEEWAVNDSHRVKGNFDCEIAVSPIIALRHARAFLAGYVTLMTNVGAPVLVLGDRPRWRIPAYFVYPQLGEVSTLGAVEIDAQTGEVTLATAHQISAMKERANAIATRLAPQPVAAG
;
A
#
# COMPACT_ATOMS: atom_id res chain seq x y z
N MET A 1 1.02 9.23 14.68
CA MET A 1 0.40 10.17 13.73
C MET A 1 -0.14 9.35 12.56
N PHE A 2 -1.39 9.54 12.18
CA PHE A 2 -1.99 8.93 10.98
C PHE A 2 -2.64 10.04 10.16
N GLN A 3 -2.73 9.84 8.85
CA GLN A 3 -3.37 10.80 7.94
C GLN A 3 -4.76 10.29 7.58
N VAL A 4 -5.71 11.21 7.42
CA VAL A 4 -7.05 10.92 6.90
C VAL A 4 -7.17 11.53 5.52
N MET A 5 -7.68 10.76 4.57
CA MET A 5 -8.01 11.17 3.22
C MET A 5 -9.50 10.93 2.98
N LEU A 6 -10.20 11.92 2.41
CA LEU A 6 -11.59 11.78 2.02
C LEU A 6 -11.65 11.46 0.52
N GLU A 7 -12.40 10.43 0.17
CA GLU A 7 -12.70 10.05 -1.21
C GLU A 7 -14.11 10.55 -1.55
N PHE A 8 -14.24 11.15 -2.74
CA PHE A 8 -15.51 11.62 -3.28
C PHE A 8 -15.79 10.87 -4.57
N ASP A 9 -17.02 10.42 -4.75
CA ASP A 9 -17.46 9.73 -5.98
C ASP A 9 -17.78 10.70 -7.13
N GLU A 10 -17.54 12.00 -6.94
CA GLU A 10 -17.77 13.05 -7.93
C GLU A 10 -16.50 13.37 -8.73
N GLU A 11 -16.62 13.49 -10.05
CA GLU A 11 -15.52 13.93 -10.90
C GLU A 11 -15.22 15.43 -10.68
N TRP A 12 -13.93 15.75 -10.52
CA TRP A 12 -13.50 17.14 -10.39
C TRP A 12 -13.56 17.85 -11.75
N ALA A 13 -14.42 18.86 -11.89
CA ALA A 13 -14.49 19.67 -13.10
C ALA A 13 -13.16 20.42 -13.32
N VAL A 14 -12.51 20.18 -14.48
CA VAL A 14 -11.10 20.51 -14.77
C VAL A 14 -10.73 21.98 -14.52
N ASN A 15 -11.67 22.91 -14.69
CA ASN A 15 -11.41 24.35 -14.60
C ASN A 15 -12.17 25.06 -13.47
N ASP A 16 -12.92 24.33 -12.65
CA ASP A 16 -13.74 24.92 -11.61
C ASP A 16 -13.22 24.54 -10.22
N SER A 17 -13.42 25.47 -9.29
CA SER A 17 -13.19 25.21 -7.87
C SER A 17 -14.42 24.51 -7.29
N HIS A 18 -14.19 23.42 -6.54
CA HIS A 18 -15.25 22.69 -5.88
C HIS A 18 -15.21 22.94 -4.37
N ARG A 19 -16.37 23.27 -3.77
CA ARG A 19 -16.45 23.45 -2.32
C ARG A 19 -16.61 22.09 -1.65
N VAL A 20 -15.53 21.59 -1.08
CA VAL A 20 -15.56 20.36 -0.28
C VAL A 20 -15.99 20.70 1.16
N LYS A 21 -17.09 20.09 1.62
CA LYS A 21 -17.47 20.07 3.04
C LYS A 21 -17.39 18.63 3.54
N GLY A 22 -16.60 18.38 4.58
CA GLY A 22 -16.49 17.07 5.21
C GLY A 22 -16.88 17.13 6.67
N ASN A 23 -17.95 16.42 7.04
CA ASN A 23 -18.26 16.04 8.42
C ASN A 23 -18.38 14.52 8.42
N PHE A 24 -17.51 13.84 9.16
CA PHE A 24 -17.54 12.39 9.29
C PHE A 24 -17.55 12.03 10.77
N ASP A 25 -18.47 11.15 11.14
CA ASP A 25 -18.54 10.52 12.44
C ASP A 25 -18.69 9.03 12.18
N CYS A 26 -17.60 8.30 12.40
CA CYS A 26 -17.57 6.86 12.20
C CYS A 26 -16.61 6.22 13.20
N GLU A 27 -17.02 5.07 13.72
CA GLU A 27 -16.12 4.21 14.49
C GLU A 27 -15.24 3.42 13.52
N ILE A 28 -13.93 3.38 13.80
CA ILE A 28 -12.96 2.59 13.05
C ILE A 28 -12.53 1.42 13.93
N ALA A 29 -13.06 0.23 13.64
CA ALA A 29 -12.79 -0.96 14.46
C ALA A 29 -11.34 -1.44 14.36
N VAL A 30 -10.71 -1.33 13.18
CA VAL A 30 -9.34 -1.79 12.96
C VAL A 30 -8.37 -0.65 13.21
N SER A 31 -7.52 -0.80 14.22
CA SER A 31 -6.49 0.20 14.51
C SER A 31 -5.37 0.20 13.45
N PRO A 32 -4.64 1.33 13.29
CA PRO A 32 -3.54 1.41 12.33
C PRO A 32 -2.44 0.36 12.54
N ILE A 33 -2.20 -0.06 13.80
CA ILE A 33 -1.20 -1.08 14.15
C ILE A 33 -1.64 -2.47 13.66
N ILE A 34 -2.93 -2.80 13.78
CA ILE A 34 -3.48 -4.06 13.29
C ILE A 34 -3.46 -4.08 11.75
N ALA A 35 -3.86 -2.99 11.10
CA ALA A 35 -3.78 -2.87 9.64
C ALA A 35 -2.34 -3.05 9.13
N LEU A 36 -1.35 -2.43 9.77
CA LEU A 36 0.07 -2.63 9.45
C LEU A 36 0.52 -4.09 9.59
N ARG A 37 0.04 -4.79 10.62
CA ARG A 37 0.34 -6.22 10.81
C ARG A 37 -0.23 -7.05 9.66
N HIS A 38 -1.47 -6.80 9.26
CA HIS A 38 -2.12 -7.52 8.16
C HIS A 38 -1.42 -7.24 6.82
N ALA A 39 -1.07 -5.98 6.55
CA ALA A 39 -0.33 -5.60 5.34
C ALA A 39 1.03 -6.30 5.26
N ARG A 40 1.78 -6.35 6.37
CA ARG A 40 3.07 -7.07 6.43
C ARG A 40 2.91 -8.56 6.18
N ALA A 41 1.93 -9.19 6.83
CA ALA A 41 1.65 -10.61 6.64
C ALA A 41 1.28 -10.92 5.18
N PHE A 42 0.45 -10.07 4.56
CA PHE A 42 0.09 -10.18 3.16
C PHE A 42 1.30 -10.06 2.22
N LEU A 43 2.12 -9.02 2.37
CA LEU A 43 3.30 -8.83 1.53
C LEU A 43 4.29 -9.99 1.65
N ALA A 44 4.56 -10.44 2.87
CA ALA A 44 5.46 -11.57 3.12
C ALA A 44 4.92 -12.89 2.57
N GLY A 45 3.61 -13.14 2.70
CA GLY A 45 2.98 -14.38 2.24
C GLY A 45 2.76 -14.46 0.73
N TYR A 46 2.51 -13.32 0.08
CA TYR A 46 2.04 -13.30 -1.30
C TYR A 46 2.92 -12.51 -2.27
N VAL A 47 3.82 -11.63 -1.83
CA VAL A 47 4.58 -10.75 -2.74
C VAL A 47 6.09 -10.99 -2.63
N THR A 48 6.70 -10.63 -1.50
CA THR A 48 8.14 -10.79 -1.24
C THR A 48 8.45 -10.55 0.23
N LEU A 49 9.55 -11.13 0.73
CA LEU A 49 10.08 -10.85 2.06
C LEU A 49 10.90 -9.54 2.11
N MET A 50 11.30 -9.03 0.95
CA MET A 50 12.13 -7.82 0.81
C MET A 50 11.27 -6.56 0.81
N THR A 51 10.46 -6.36 1.85
CA THR A 51 9.54 -5.23 1.94
C THR A 51 9.64 -4.45 3.24
N ASN A 52 9.36 -3.15 3.14
CA ASN A 52 8.93 -2.31 4.25
C ASN A 52 7.55 -1.72 3.94
N VAL A 53 6.88 -1.23 4.98
CA VAL A 53 5.58 -0.58 4.88
C VAL A 53 5.66 0.86 5.39
N GLY A 54 4.98 1.76 4.70
CA GLY A 54 4.85 3.16 5.09
C GLY A 54 3.84 3.38 6.20
N ALA A 55 3.65 4.65 6.55
CA ALA A 55 2.63 5.04 7.51
C ALA A 55 1.22 4.74 6.96
N PRO A 56 0.31 4.21 7.79
CA PRO A 56 -1.06 3.95 7.39
C PRO A 56 -1.83 5.25 7.21
N VAL A 57 -2.55 5.35 6.09
CA VAL A 57 -3.47 6.45 5.78
C VAL A 57 -4.89 5.92 5.81
N LEU A 58 -5.77 6.51 6.62
CA LEU A 58 -7.19 6.18 6.62
C LEU A 58 -7.85 6.87 5.43
N VAL A 59 -8.39 6.09 4.50
CA VAL A 59 -9.20 6.59 3.39
C VAL A 59 -10.66 6.39 3.77
N LEU A 60 -11.37 7.50 3.94
CA LEU A 60 -12.80 7.54 4.25
C LEU A 60 -13.59 7.71 2.95
N GLY A 61 -14.57 6.84 2.77
CA GLY A 61 -15.56 6.80 1.69
C GLY A 61 -16.65 5.80 2.09
N ASP A 62 -17.42 5.27 1.13
CA ASP A 62 -18.46 4.27 1.40
C ASP A 62 -17.95 3.04 2.16
N ARG A 63 -16.69 2.67 1.93
CA ARG A 63 -15.98 1.60 2.65
C ARG A 63 -14.65 2.14 3.17
N PRO A 64 -14.56 2.50 4.46
CA PRO A 64 -13.34 3.06 5.02
C PRO A 64 -12.23 2.00 5.00
N ARG A 65 -11.02 2.41 4.63
CA ARG A 65 -9.88 1.49 4.46
C ARG A 65 -8.58 2.13 4.88
N TRP A 66 -7.68 1.32 5.43
CA TRP A 66 -6.29 1.69 5.63
C TRP A 66 -5.50 1.44 4.35
N ARG A 67 -5.00 2.51 3.74
CA ARG A 67 -4.05 2.44 2.63
C ARG A 67 -2.64 2.53 3.18
N ILE A 68 -1.86 1.49 2.93
CA ILE A 68 -0.50 1.33 3.47
C ILE A 68 0.47 1.21 2.29
N PRO A 69 1.31 2.23 2.03
CA PRO A 69 2.36 2.14 1.01
C PRO A 69 3.28 0.96 1.27
N ALA A 70 3.62 0.21 0.24
CA ALA A 70 4.56 -0.89 0.28
C ALA A 70 5.81 -0.51 -0.49
N TYR A 71 6.97 -0.75 0.10
CA TYR A 71 8.26 -0.42 -0.50
C TYR A 71 9.15 -1.66 -0.58
N PHE A 72 9.95 -1.73 -1.63
CA PHE A 72 10.98 -2.74 -1.80
C PHE A 72 12.24 -2.33 -1.04
N VAL A 73 12.77 -3.22 -0.22
CA VAL A 73 14.00 -2.98 0.54
C VAL A 73 15.11 -3.89 0.04
N TYR A 74 16.26 -3.31 -0.25
CA TYR A 74 17.46 -4.05 -0.59
C TYR A 74 18.50 -3.90 0.53
N PRO A 75 19.14 -4.98 1.03
CA PRO A 75 19.97 -4.92 2.24
C PRO A 75 21.06 -3.85 2.27
N GLN A 76 21.62 -3.50 1.10
CA GLN A 76 22.70 -2.52 0.98
C GLN A 76 22.24 -1.10 0.62
N LEU A 77 21.02 -0.95 0.08
CA LEU A 77 20.50 0.32 -0.43
C LEU A 77 19.33 0.86 0.39
N GLY A 78 18.83 0.08 1.36
CA GLY A 78 17.64 0.43 2.11
C GLY A 78 16.40 0.37 1.22
N GLU A 79 15.50 1.34 1.36
CA GLU A 79 14.29 1.45 0.57
C GLU A 79 14.61 1.93 -0.85
N VAL A 80 14.31 1.13 -1.87
CA VAL A 80 14.76 1.40 -3.25
C VAL A 80 13.63 1.83 -4.18
N SER A 81 12.39 1.42 -3.91
CA SER A 81 11.23 1.77 -4.76
C SER A 81 9.89 1.43 -4.10
N THR A 82 8.81 2.04 -4.59
CA THR A 82 7.43 1.68 -4.25
C THR A 82 6.97 0.42 -4.99
N LEU A 83 6.47 -0.56 -4.26
CA LEU A 83 5.77 -1.74 -4.81
C LEU A 83 4.28 -1.50 -5.03
N GLY A 84 3.71 -0.44 -4.44
CA GLY A 84 2.29 -0.14 -4.50
C GLY A 84 1.75 0.23 -3.13
N ALA A 85 0.49 -0.09 -2.88
CA ALA A 85 -0.12 0.03 -1.56
C ALA A 85 -0.97 -1.20 -1.27
N VAL A 86 -0.99 -1.63 -0.02
CA VAL A 86 -1.94 -2.61 0.49
C VAL A 86 -3.11 -1.87 1.09
N GLU A 87 -4.33 -2.26 0.73
CA GLU A 87 -5.53 -1.72 1.33
C GLU A 87 -6.17 -2.76 2.24
N ILE A 88 -6.46 -2.33 3.46
CA ILE A 88 -7.07 -3.14 4.52
C ILE A 88 -8.41 -2.50 4.85
N ASP A 89 -9.47 -3.29 4.87
CA ASP A 89 -10.79 -2.83 5.32
C ASP A 89 -10.68 -2.34 6.77
N ALA A 90 -11.12 -1.10 7.02
CA ALA A 90 -10.96 -0.47 8.33
C ALA A 90 -11.96 -0.99 9.38
N GLN A 91 -12.93 -1.81 8.97
CA GLN A 91 -13.92 -2.46 9.83
C GLN A 91 -13.60 -3.94 10.07
N THR A 92 -13.26 -4.70 9.01
CA THR A 92 -13.07 -6.16 9.10
C THR A 92 -11.60 -6.56 9.24
N GLY A 93 -10.67 -5.72 8.76
CA GLY A 93 -9.25 -6.04 8.69
C GLY A 93 -8.87 -6.91 7.50
N GLU A 94 -9.80 -7.21 6.61
CA GLU A 94 -9.52 -7.98 5.39
C GLU A 94 -8.71 -7.15 4.38
N VAL A 95 -7.87 -7.82 3.58
CA VAL A 95 -7.13 -7.15 2.50
C VAL A 95 -8.08 -6.95 1.31
N THR A 96 -8.48 -5.70 1.05
CA THR A 96 -9.55 -5.39 0.08
C THR A 96 -9.06 -5.40 -1.38
N LEU A 97 -7.78 -5.10 -1.62
CA LEU A 97 -7.18 -5.02 -2.97
C LEU A 97 -6.29 -6.21 -3.34
N ALA A 98 -6.61 -7.41 -2.87
CA ALA A 98 -5.87 -8.62 -3.19
C ALA A 98 -6.43 -9.34 -4.44
N THR A 99 -6.75 -8.63 -5.53
CA THR A 99 -7.03 -9.35 -6.79
C THR A 99 -5.76 -10.04 -7.27
N ALA A 100 -5.89 -11.22 -7.88
CA ALA A 100 -4.74 -11.96 -8.41
C ALA A 100 -3.88 -11.10 -9.35
N HIS A 101 -4.52 -10.21 -10.12
CA HIS A 101 -3.85 -9.25 -11.00
C HIS A 101 -2.97 -8.25 -10.23
N GLN A 102 -3.48 -7.66 -9.15
CA GLN A 102 -2.71 -6.70 -8.34
C GLN A 102 -1.52 -7.37 -7.65
N ILE A 103 -1.71 -8.58 -7.12
CA ILE A 103 -0.61 -9.36 -6.54
C ILE A 103 0.47 -9.63 -7.59
N SER A 104 0.08 -10.09 -8.79
CA SER A 104 1.01 -10.33 -9.90
C SER A 104 1.77 -9.06 -10.29
N ALA A 105 1.09 -7.92 -10.42
CA ALA A 105 1.74 -6.65 -10.73
C ALA A 105 2.73 -6.19 -9.62
N MET A 106 2.47 -6.50 -8.35
CA MET A 106 3.43 -6.25 -7.26
C MET A 106 4.63 -7.20 -7.33
N LYS A 107 4.41 -8.49 -7.63
CA LYS A 107 5.47 -9.48 -7.84
C LYS A 107 6.37 -9.12 -9.02
N GLU A 108 5.78 -8.75 -10.14
CA GLU A 108 6.51 -8.34 -11.35
C GLU A 108 7.39 -7.14 -11.08
N ARG A 109 6.88 -6.12 -10.38
CA ARG A 109 7.69 -4.98 -9.93
C ARG A 109 8.82 -5.39 -9.00
N ALA A 110 8.53 -6.23 -8.01
CA ALA A 110 9.56 -6.73 -7.08
C ALA A 110 10.65 -7.51 -7.83
N ASN A 111 10.27 -8.36 -8.78
CA ASN A 111 11.21 -9.14 -9.58
C ASN A 111 12.05 -8.23 -10.49
N ALA A 112 11.44 -7.29 -11.20
CA ALA A 112 12.15 -6.34 -12.05
C ALA A 112 13.18 -5.52 -11.25
N ILE A 113 12.83 -5.09 -10.04
CA ILE A 113 13.76 -4.39 -9.14
C ILE A 113 14.89 -5.33 -8.71
N ALA A 114 14.57 -6.55 -8.29
CA ALA A 114 15.57 -7.53 -7.86
C ALA A 114 16.55 -7.89 -8.99
N THR A 115 16.07 -8.12 -10.21
CA THR A 115 16.91 -8.41 -11.38
C THR A 115 17.86 -7.26 -11.70
N ARG A 116 17.39 -6.01 -11.57
CA ARG A 116 18.23 -4.83 -11.83
C ARG A 116 19.31 -4.61 -10.76
N LEU A 117 19.04 -5.02 -9.51
CA LEU A 117 19.94 -4.80 -8.37
C LEU A 117 20.79 -6.02 -8.04
N ALA A 118 20.48 -7.20 -8.60
CA ALA A 118 21.26 -8.40 -8.40
C ALA A 118 22.70 -8.17 -8.91
N PRO A 119 23.73 -8.52 -8.11
CA PRO A 119 25.09 -8.51 -8.60
C PRO A 119 25.20 -9.41 -9.84
N GLN A 120 25.82 -8.90 -10.90
CA GLN A 120 26.25 -9.75 -12.01
C GLN A 120 27.21 -10.80 -11.43
N PRO A 121 27.01 -12.10 -11.69
CA PRO A 121 27.98 -13.10 -11.26
C PRO A 121 29.31 -12.76 -11.92
N VAL A 122 30.32 -12.42 -11.10
CA VAL A 122 31.69 -12.24 -11.57
C VAL A 122 32.11 -13.61 -12.10
N ALA A 123 32.36 -13.70 -13.41
CA ALA A 123 32.87 -14.92 -14.01
C ALA A 123 34.17 -15.30 -13.30
N ALA A 124 34.18 -16.44 -12.61
CA ALA A 124 35.38 -16.99 -12.02
C ALA A 124 36.32 -17.39 -13.16
N GLY A 125 37.42 -16.65 -13.31
CA GLY A 125 38.55 -16.97 -14.18
C GLY A 125 39.59 -17.81 -13.46
#